data_AF-A0A379F2Q7-F1
#
_entry.id   AF-A0A379F2Q7-F1
#
_cell.length_a   1.000
_cell.length_b   1.000
_cell.length_c   1.000
_cell.angle_alpha   90.00
_cell.angle_beta   90.00
_cell.angle_gamma   90.00
#
_symmetry.space_group_name_H-M   'P 1'
#
loop_
_entity.id
_entity.type
_entity.pdbx_description
1 polymer ?
#
loop_
_entity_poly.entity_id
_entity_poly.type
_entity_poly.pdbx_seq_one_letter_code
_entity_poly.pdbx_strand_id
1 'polypeptide(L)'
;MKDKLISGCFSVAIVIIFIVMLLSAISMIKNGAYIKGGFLLFTVLLVVIPVLIGLFSKSKKNADKEQHIPQIPVPTTNDKLIELVKCVTNNNAEMVGNVLNMIKDPEGFCKTEIENNPEQPYDYNDYLLDLHRDNNIALLHIVTLYVLGNAKFVVNFDWKDDLETFLYGIRNLKCFKENNLPIDEAALSTLNDIPQQCFYLNEQWKSIGFQTVFIDTNSDEYWVTIVPLSEKI
;
A
#
# COMPACT_ATOMS: atom_id res chain seq x y z
N MET A 1 -1.67 14.03 16.08
CA MET A 1 -2.29 15.33 15.70
C MET A 1 -1.26 16.45 15.47
N LYS A 2 -0.15 16.48 16.24
CA LYS A 2 0.94 17.45 16.04
C LYS A 2 1.63 17.32 14.66
N ASP A 3 1.81 16.10 14.15
CA ASP A 3 2.60 15.86 12.93
C ASP A 3 1.91 16.34 11.65
N LYS A 4 0.57 16.25 11.60
CA LYS A 4 -0.24 16.79 10.49
C LYS A 4 -0.23 18.33 10.46
N LEU A 5 -0.17 18.97 11.63
CA LEU A 5 -0.07 20.44 11.73
C LEU A 5 1.31 20.94 11.32
N ILE A 6 2.38 20.23 11.71
CA ILE A 6 3.76 20.58 11.37
C ILE A 6 4.00 20.41 9.86
N SER A 7 3.50 19.33 9.25
CA SER A 7 3.57 19.10 7.80
C SER A 7 2.78 20.14 6.98
N GLY A 8 1.60 20.54 7.46
CA GLY A 8 0.79 21.59 6.82
C GLY A 8 1.46 22.97 6.88
N CYS A 9 1.98 23.37 8.04
CA CYS A 9 2.68 24.65 8.19
C CYS A 9 3.97 24.73 7.36
N PHE A 10 4.71 23.62 7.25
CA PHE A 10 5.92 23.55 6.42
C PHE A 10 5.62 23.75 4.93
N SER A 11 4.53 23.13 4.45
CA SER A 11 4.08 23.25 3.05
C SER A 11 3.64 24.68 2.70
N VAL A 12 2.93 25.35 3.61
CA VAL A 12 2.51 26.75 3.44
C VAL A 12 3.71 27.70 3.41
N ALA A 13 4.70 27.49 4.29
CA ALA A 13 5.92 28.31 4.31
C ALA A 13 6.70 28.19 2.99
N ILE A 14 6.82 26.99 2.44
CA ILE A 14 7.45 26.72 1.14
C ILE A 14 6.74 27.46 0.01
N VAL A 15 5.41 27.42 -0.05
CA VAL A 15 4.61 28.13 -1.07
C VAL A 15 4.80 29.65 -0.98
N ILE A 16 4.82 30.21 0.23
CA ILE A 16 5.06 31.65 0.44
C ILE A 16 6.44 32.05 -0.07
N ILE A 17 7.48 31.27 0.23
CA ILE A 17 8.84 31.51 -0.25
C ILE A 17 8.87 31.55 -1.79
N PHE A 18 8.13 30.67 -2.46
CA PHE A 18 8.05 30.66 -3.93
C PHE A 18 7.35 31.87 -4.51
N ILE A 19 6.23 32.31 -3.92
CA ILE A 19 5.53 33.52 -4.36
C ILE A 19 6.45 34.73 -4.25
N VAL A 20 7.20 34.85 -3.15
CA VAL A 20 8.15 35.94 -2.94
C VAL A 20 9.30 35.89 -3.95
N MET A 21 9.86 34.72 -4.24
CA MET A 21 10.92 34.57 -5.25
C MET A 21 10.42 34.91 -6.65
N LEU A 22 9.21 34.49 -7.03
CA LEU A 22 8.62 34.78 -8.33
C LEU A 22 8.36 36.28 -8.51
N LEU A 23 7.79 36.94 -7.50
CA LEU A 23 7.56 38.39 -7.50
C LEU A 23 8.88 39.17 -7.58
N SER A 24 9.92 38.68 -6.90
CA SER A 24 11.26 39.27 -6.96
C SER A 24 11.89 39.12 -8.34
N ALA A 25 11.73 37.97 -9.00
CA ALA A 25 12.19 37.75 -10.38
C ALA A 25 11.52 38.72 -11.36
N ILE A 26 10.19 38.85 -11.25
CA ILE A 26 9.38 39.74 -12.10
C ILE A 26 9.78 41.21 -11.88
N SER A 27 9.99 41.62 -10.64
CA SER A 27 10.46 42.97 -10.29
C SER A 27 11.84 43.25 -10.88
N MET A 28 12.78 42.30 -10.78
CA MET A 28 14.12 42.43 -11.37
C MET A 28 14.09 42.56 -12.89
N ILE A 29 13.23 41.79 -13.56
CA ILE A 29 13.05 41.88 -15.02
C ILE A 29 12.47 43.24 -15.42
N LYS A 30 11.44 43.73 -14.71
CA LYS A 30 10.85 45.05 -14.97
C LYS A 30 11.84 46.19 -14.78
N ASN A 31 12.81 46.04 -13.88
CA ASN A 31 13.85 47.03 -13.61
C ASN A 31 15.12 46.86 -14.46
N GLY A 32 15.06 46.05 -15.53
CA GLY A 32 16.16 45.91 -16.49
C GLY A 32 17.27 44.92 -16.11
N ALA A 33 17.15 44.21 -14.99
CA ALA A 33 18.12 43.20 -14.54
C ALA A 33 17.80 41.81 -15.11
N TYR A 34 17.69 41.71 -16.44
CA TYR A 34 17.18 40.54 -17.15
C TYR A 34 17.95 39.25 -16.89
N ILE A 35 19.28 39.30 -16.82
CA ILE A 35 20.12 38.11 -16.60
C ILE A 35 19.89 37.52 -15.20
N LYS A 36 19.83 38.38 -14.18
CA LYS A 36 19.60 37.96 -12.79
C LYS A 36 18.18 37.45 -12.57
N GLY A 37 17.19 38.16 -13.12
CA GLY A 37 15.79 37.75 -13.06
C GLY A 37 15.52 36.44 -13.83
N GLY A 38 16.16 36.26 -15.00
CA GLY A 38 16.07 35.04 -15.79
C GLY A 38 16.67 33.82 -15.08
N PHE A 39 17.84 33.97 -14.45
CA PHE A 39 18.47 32.89 -13.67
C PHE A 39 17.61 32.49 -12.47
N LEU A 40 17.01 33.46 -11.77
CA LEU A 40 16.10 33.20 -10.65
C LEU A 40 14.85 32.42 -11.12
N LEU A 41 14.26 32.81 -12.25
CA LEU A 41 13.12 32.11 -12.85
C LEU A 41 13.47 30.68 -13.27
N PHE A 42 14.65 30.47 -13.86
CA PHE A 42 15.13 29.15 -14.25
C PHE A 42 15.37 28.24 -13.04
N THR A 43 15.91 28.80 -11.96
CA THR A 43 16.11 28.08 -10.69
C THR A 43 14.77 27.69 -10.05
N VAL A 44 13.78 28.58 -10.09
CA VAL A 44 12.41 28.25 -9.68
C VAL A 44 11.87 27.13 -10.55
N LEU A 45 11.98 27.22 -11.88
CA LEU A 45 11.47 26.19 -12.78
C LEU A 45 12.05 24.79 -12.50
N LEU A 46 13.37 24.69 -12.30
CA LEU A 46 14.05 23.39 -12.18
C LEU A 46 14.01 22.77 -10.79
N VAL A 47 13.98 23.57 -9.72
CA VAL A 47 14.08 23.04 -8.35
C VAL A 47 12.73 23.04 -7.67
N VAL A 48 11.92 24.06 -7.91
CA VAL A 48 10.66 24.27 -7.18
C VAL A 48 9.55 23.42 -7.73
N ILE A 49 9.44 23.32 -9.05
CA ILE A 49 8.37 22.54 -9.68
C ILE A 49 8.47 21.06 -9.31
N PRO A 50 9.64 20.39 -9.35
CA PRO A 50 9.75 19.00 -8.90
C PRO A 50 9.44 18.80 -7.41
N VAL A 51 9.86 19.74 -6.55
CA VAL A 51 9.57 19.70 -5.11
C VAL A 51 8.07 19.88 -4.83
N LEU A 52 7.40 20.79 -5.55
CA LEU A 52 5.95 20.96 -5.48
C LEU A 52 5.20 19.74 -6.02
N ILE A 53 5.67 19.13 -7.12
CA ILE A 53 5.10 17.88 -7.62
C ILE A 53 5.25 16.80 -6.54
N GLY A 54 6.40 16.65 -5.89
CA GLY A 54 6.59 15.66 -4.81
C GLY A 54 5.72 15.93 -3.57
N LEU A 55 5.60 17.19 -3.13
CA LEU A 55 4.81 17.57 -1.94
C LEU A 55 3.29 17.53 -2.17
N PHE A 56 2.82 17.85 -3.38
CA PHE A 56 1.41 17.88 -3.74
C PHE A 56 0.94 16.68 -4.57
N SER A 57 1.83 15.72 -4.91
CA SER A 57 1.44 14.40 -5.43
C SER A 57 0.89 13.47 -4.36
N LYS A 58 0.39 14.00 -3.24
CA LYS A 58 -0.66 13.29 -2.51
C LYS A 58 -1.75 13.04 -3.52
N SER A 59 -1.87 11.76 -3.90
CA SER A 59 -2.80 11.20 -4.87
C SER A 59 -3.85 12.22 -5.26
N LYS A 60 -3.79 12.71 -6.50
CA LYS A 60 -5.01 13.17 -7.15
C LYS A 60 -5.93 11.97 -7.05
N LYS A 61 -6.80 11.99 -6.05
CA LYS A 61 -7.99 11.17 -5.97
C LYS A 61 -8.75 11.60 -7.22
N ASN A 62 -8.45 10.97 -8.34
CA ASN A 62 -9.12 11.24 -9.60
C ASN A 62 -10.58 10.96 -9.29
N ALA A 63 -11.40 11.99 -9.45
CA ALA A 63 -12.85 11.86 -9.40
C ALA A 63 -13.36 11.14 -10.66
N ASP A 64 -12.70 10.05 -11.04
CA ASP A 64 -13.33 8.98 -11.78
C ASP A 64 -14.13 8.18 -10.75
N LYS A 65 -15.36 7.83 -11.15
CA LYS A 65 -16.34 7.02 -10.37
C LYS A 65 -15.62 6.17 -9.32
N GLU A 66 -15.90 6.39 -8.03
CA GLU A 66 -15.26 5.66 -6.93
C GLU A 66 -15.05 4.19 -7.30
N GLN A 67 -13.81 3.88 -7.72
CA GLN A 67 -13.42 2.54 -8.13
C GLN A 67 -13.33 1.74 -6.85
N HIS A 68 -14.44 1.10 -6.50
CA HIS A 68 -14.57 0.41 -5.23
C HIS A 68 -13.93 -0.97 -5.36
N ILE A 69 -12.66 -1.08 -4.95
CA ILE A 69 -12.05 -2.37 -4.63
C ILE A 69 -12.63 -2.79 -3.28
N PRO A 70 -13.24 -4.00 -3.16
CA PRO A 70 -13.74 -4.46 -1.87
C PRO A 70 -12.64 -4.48 -0.82
N GLN A 71 -13.01 -4.21 0.42
CA GLN A 71 -12.06 -4.13 1.54
C GLN A 71 -12.51 -5.04 2.68
N ILE A 72 -11.59 -5.85 3.18
CA ILE A 72 -11.73 -6.59 4.43
C ILE A 72 -11.23 -5.67 5.55
N PRO A 73 -12.09 -5.31 6.53
CA PRO A 73 -11.69 -4.40 7.59
C PRO A 73 -10.70 -5.04 8.56
N VAL A 74 -9.94 -4.20 9.26
CA VAL A 74 -9.04 -4.64 10.35
C VAL A 74 -9.83 -5.49 11.37
N PRO A 75 -9.38 -6.72 11.69
CA PRO A 75 -10.05 -7.56 12.65
C PRO A 75 -9.93 -6.97 14.07
N THR A 76 -11.06 -6.87 14.76
CA THR A 76 -11.14 -6.34 16.13
C THR A 76 -11.11 -7.43 17.20
N THR A 77 -11.14 -8.70 16.79
CA THR A 77 -11.26 -9.88 17.65
C THR A 77 -10.59 -11.08 17.00
N ASN A 78 -10.15 -12.07 17.79
CA ASN A 78 -9.58 -13.32 17.29
C ASN A 78 -10.50 -14.06 16.30
N ASP A 79 -11.82 -14.08 16.54
CA ASP A 79 -12.78 -14.75 15.65
C ASP A 79 -12.79 -14.10 14.26
N LYS A 80 -12.84 -12.76 14.20
CA LYS A 80 -12.72 -12.00 12.94
C LYS A 80 -11.37 -12.21 12.25
N LEU A 81 -10.28 -12.35 13.00
CA LEU A 81 -8.97 -12.67 12.41
C LEU A 81 -9.00 -14.06 11.75
N ILE A 82 -9.63 -15.05 12.39
CA ILE A 82 -9.82 -16.39 11.83
C ILE A 82 -10.75 -16.34 10.60
N GLU A 83 -11.81 -15.55 10.62
CA GLU A 83 -12.70 -15.34 9.47
C GLU A 83 -11.96 -14.72 8.28
N LEU A 84 -11.11 -13.71 8.52
CA LEU A 84 -10.24 -13.12 7.51
C LEU A 84 -9.35 -14.19 6.87
N VAL A 85 -8.66 -15.00 7.69
CA VAL A 85 -7.78 -16.07 7.19
C VAL A 85 -8.55 -17.07 6.35
N LYS A 86 -9.74 -17.49 6.81
CA LYS A 86 -10.60 -18.40 6.04
C LYS A 86 -11.04 -17.80 4.70
N CYS A 87 -11.39 -16.52 4.68
CA CYS A 87 -11.78 -15.81 3.47
C CYS A 87 -10.63 -15.75 2.47
N VAL A 88 -9.48 -15.25 2.90
CA VAL A 88 -8.28 -15.04 2.07
C VAL A 88 -7.69 -16.35 1.55
N THR A 89 -7.74 -17.41 2.35
CA THR A 89 -7.09 -18.69 2.02
C THR A 89 -8.04 -19.75 1.46
N ASN A 90 -9.31 -19.40 1.25
CA ASN A 90 -10.38 -20.35 0.91
C ASN A 90 -10.43 -21.56 1.89
N ASN A 91 -10.46 -21.26 3.19
CA ASN A 91 -10.47 -22.23 4.29
C ASN A 91 -9.27 -23.19 4.30
N ASN A 92 -8.06 -22.72 3.96
CA ASN A 92 -6.87 -23.54 4.05
C ASN A 92 -6.60 -23.94 5.51
N ALA A 93 -6.66 -25.24 5.80
CA ALA A 93 -6.57 -25.77 7.17
C ALA A 93 -5.22 -25.51 7.83
N GLU A 94 -4.12 -25.50 7.06
CA GLU A 94 -2.78 -25.21 7.56
C GLU A 94 -2.67 -23.76 8.03
N MET A 95 -3.11 -22.80 7.21
CA MET A 95 -3.07 -21.38 7.57
C MET A 95 -3.98 -21.06 8.76
N VAL A 96 -5.18 -21.65 8.80
CA VAL A 96 -6.07 -21.52 9.95
C VAL A 96 -5.43 -22.10 11.21
N GLY A 97 -4.77 -23.26 11.10
CA GLY A 97 -4.03 -23.89 12.19
C GLY A 97 -2.88 -23.02 12.71
N ASN A 98 -2.10 -22.42 11.81
CA ASN A 98 -0.99 -21.53 12.17
C ASN A 98 -1.49 -20.33 12.98
N VAL A 99 -2.57 -19.68 12.55
CA VAL A 99 -3.14 -18.53 13.25
C VAL A 99 -3.76 -18.92 14.58
N LEU A 100 -4.41 -20.09 14.66
CA LEU A 100 -4.91 -20.62 15.94
C LEU A 100 -3.78 -20.90 16.94
N ASN A 101 -2.67 -21.46 16.47
CA ASN A 101 -1.48 -21.70 17.29
C ASN A 101 -0.88 -20.37 17.77
N MET A 102 -0.76 -19.39 16.87
CA MET A 102 -0.28 -18.04 17.22
C MET A 102 -1.19 -17.35 18.23
N ILE A 103 -2.52 -17.46 18.11
CA ILE A 103 -3.46 -16.90 19.09
C ILE A 103 -3.30 -17.57 20.47
N LYS A 104 -3.04 -18.89 20.48
CA LYS A 104 -2.92 -19.67 21.72
C LYS A 104 -1.60 -19.43 22.44
N ASP A 105 -0.50 -19.33 21.69
CA ASP A 105 0.86 -19.14 22.19
C ASP A 105 1.66 -18.18 21.28
N PRO A 106 1.41 -16.86 21.37
CA PRO A 106 2.08 -15.88 20.52
C PRO A 106 3.59 -15.84 20.72
N GLU A 107 4.05 -15.97 21.97
CA GLU A 107 5.47 -15.98 22.32
C GLU A 107 6.19 -17.19 21.69
N GLY A 108 5.64 -18.39 21.90
CA GLY A 108 6.19 -19.62 21.31
C GLY A 108 6.18 -19.58 19.78
N PHE A 109 5.11 -19.03 19.18
CA PHE A 109 5.02 -18.81 17.75
C PHE A 109 6.15 -17.88 17.25
N CYS A 110 6.29 -16.68 17.82
CA CYS A 110 7.31 -15.72 17.41
C CYS A 110 8.72 -16.31 17.50
N LYS A 111 9.04 -17.00 18.60
CA LYS A 111 10.35 -17.63 18.77
C LYS A 111 10.61 -18.67 17.67
N THR A 112 9.63 -19.54 17.41
CA THR A 112 9.73 -20.57 16.38
C THR A 112 9.91 -19.96 14.99
N GLU A 113 9.18 -18.89 14.69
CA GLU A 113 9.23 -18.21 13.39
C GLU A 113 10.59 -17.56 13.14
N ILE A 114 11.15 -16.87 14.16
CA ILE A 114 12.49 -16.25 14.11
C ILE A 114 13.58 -17.30 13.95
N GLU A 115 13.48 -18.42 14.67
CA GLU A 115 14.46 -19.51 14.60
C GLU A 115 14.46 -20.22 13.25
N ASN A 116 13.27 -20.47 12.68
CA ASN A 116 13.13 -21.19 11.42
C ASN A 116 13.40 -20.32 10.18
N ASN A 117 13.17 -19.00 10.28
CA ASN A 117 13.28 -18.09 9.16
C ASN A 117 14.10 -16.85 9.55
N PRO A 118 15.44 -16.95 9.65
CA PRO A 118 16.27 -15.82 10.08
C PRO A 118 16.38 -14.70 9.04
N GLU A 119 16.11 -14.99 7.77
CA GLU A 119 16.26 -14.03 6.64
C GLU A 119 14.95 -13.30 6.28
N GLN A 120 14.02 -13.19 7.22
CA GLN A 120 12.77 -12.46 6.99
C GLN A 120 13.02 -10.96 6.75
N PRO A 121 12.08 -10.28 6.04
CA PRO A 121 12.13 -8.83 5.93
C PRO A 121 12.25 -8.17 7.30
N TYR A 122 13.03 -7.08 7.37
CA TYR A 122 13.30 -6.38 8.63
C TYR A 122 12.01 -6.01 9.38
N ASP A 123 11.01 -5.51 8.65
CA ASP A 123 9.72 -5.13 9.22
C ASP A 123 9.01 -6.32 9.89
N TYR A 124 9.09 -7.52 9.31
CA TYR A 124 8.44 -8.69 9.88
C TYR A 124 9.07 -9.10 11.21
N ASN A 125 10.40 -9.06 11.31
CA ASN A 125 11.10 -9.35 12.57
C ASN A 125 10.73 -8.37 13.68
N ASP A 126 10.62 -7.07 13.35
CA ASP A 126 10.18 -6.06 14.31
C ASP A 126 8.76 -6.35 14.82
N TYR A 127 7.83 -6.71 13.94
CA TYR A 127 6.47 -7.09 14.34
C TYR A 127 6.41 -8.38 15.18
N LEU A 128 7.28 -9.35 14.93
CA LEU A 128 7.39 -10.56 15.77
C LEU A 128 7.89 -10.22 17.18
N LEU A 129 8.87 -9.32 17.29
CA LEU A 129 9.40 -8.85 18.57
C LEU A 129 8.36 -8.02 19.34
N ASP A 130 7.63 -7.14 18.65
CA ASP A 130 6.55 -6.36 19.26
C ASP A 130 5.40 -7.26 19.71
N LEU A 131 5.00 -8.25 18.89
CA LEU A 131 3.96 -9.21 19.26
C LEU A 131 4.36 -10.01 20.50
N HIS A 132 5.62 -10.44 20.57
CA HIS A 132 6.17 -11.13 21.74
C HIS A 132 6.09 -10.27 23.02
N ARG A 133 6.24 -8.94 22.91
CA ARG A 133 6.19 -8.02 24.05
C ARG A 133 4.76 -7.66 24.48
N ASP A 134 3.93 -7.27 23.52
CA ASP A 134 2.68 -6.54 23.81
C ASP A 134 1.40 -7.34 23.49
N ASN A 135 1.52 -8.52 22.86
CA ASN A 135 0.44 -9.48 22.56
C ASN A 135 -0.97 -8.88 22.42
N ASN A 136 -1.24 -8.26 21.28
CA ASN A 136 -2.55 -7.66 21.00
C ASN A 136 -3.05 -7.99 19.58
N ILE A 137 -4.36 -7.78 19.36
CA ILE A 137 -5.02 -8.14 18.11
C ILE A 137 -4.49 -7.41 16.88
N ALA A 138 -4.03 -6.16 17.03
CA ALA A 138 -3.48 -5.40 15.91
C ALA A 138 -2.14 -6.00 15.46
N LEU A 139 -1.27 -6.37 16.42
CA LEU A 139 -0.02 -7.06 16.12
C LEU A 139 -0.26 -8.47 15.56
N LEU A 140 -1.19 -9.23 16.13
CA LEU A 140 -1.60 -10.54 15.59
C LEU A 140 -2.07 -10.42 14.14
N HIS A 141 -2.82 -9.37 13.82
CA HIS A 141 -3.27 -9.11 12.47
C HIS A 141 -2.10 -8.87 11.51
N ILE A 142 -1.18 -7.96 11.83
CA ILE A 142 -0.02 -7.67 10.97
C ILE A 142 0.87 -8.91 10.79
N VAL A 143 1.21 -9.60 11.88
CA VAL A 143 1.99 -10.85 11.82
C VAL A 143 1.27 -11.90 10.97
N THR A 144 -0.06 -12.01 11.07
CA THR A 144 -0.86 -12.90 10.20
C THR A 144 -0.69 -12.55 8.73
N LEU A 145 -0.70 -11.26 8.36
CA LEU A 145 -0.53 -10.85 6.97
C LEU A 145 0.84 -11.23 6.42
N TYR A 146 1.91 -11.13 7.21
CA TYR A 146 3.23 -11.62 6.82
C TYR A 146 3.26 -13.15 6.66
N VAL A 147 2.65 -13.91 7.58
CA VAL A 147 2.53 -15.37 7.44
C VAL A 147 1.81 -15.73 6.14
N LEU A 148 0.69 -15.05 5.84
CA LEU A 148 -0.05 -15.25 4.61
C LEU A 148 0.72 -14.80 3.36
N GLY A 149 1.53 -13.75 3.46
CA GLY A 149 2.40 -13.25 2.39
C GLY A 149 3.55 -14.21 2.06
N ASN A 150 4.16 -14.80 3.08
CA ASN A 150 5.16 -15.85 2.93
C ASN A 150 4.57 -17.08 2.24
N ALA A 151 3.34 -17.46 2.60
CA ALA A 151 2.58 -18.52 1.96
C ALA A 151 1.92 -18.13 0.61
N LYS A 152 2.14 -16.90 0.12
CA LYS A 152 1.63 -16.38 -1.16
C LYS A 152 0.10 -16.31 -1.29
N PHE A 153 -0.60 -16.10 -0.18
CA PHE A 153 -2.05 -15.81 -0.18
C PHE A 153 -2.37 -14.32 -0.26
N VAL A 154 -1.44 -13.48 0.20
CA VAL A 154 -1.55 -12.02 0.15
C VAL A 154 -0.23 -11.47 -0.40
N VAL A 155 -0.27 -10.28 -0.98
CA VAL A 155 0.91 -9.51 -1.35
C VAL A 155 0.77 -8.11 -0.77
N ASN A 156 1.86 -7.56 -0.27
CA ASN A 156 1.95 -6.17 0.17
C ASN A 156 2.56 -5.34 -0.96
N PHE A 157 1.96 -4.17 -1.24
CA PHE A 157 2.50 -3.19 -2.16
C PHE A 157 2.67 -1.85 -1.46
N ASP A 158 3.82 -1.21 -1.69
CA ASP A 158 3.97 0.23 -1.44
C ASP A 158 3.09 1.00 -2.42
N TRP A 159 2.57 2.15 -2.00
CA TRP A 159 1.73 2.98 -2.87
C TRP A 159 2.46 3.50 -4.13
N LYS A 160 3.79 3.42 -4.17
CA LYS A 160 4.66 3.79 -5.31
C LYS A 160 5.14 2.59 -6.12
N ASP A 161 4.76 1.37 -5.77
CA ASP A 161 5.18 0.20 -6.53
C ASP A 161 4.75 0.32 -7.99
N ASP A 162 5.69 0.02 -8.89
CA ASP A 162 5.47 0.12 -10.32
C ASP A 162 4.65 -1.07 -10.86
N LEU A 163 4.27 -0.96 -12.13
CA LEU A 163 3.49 -2.00 -12.80
C LEU A 163 4.21 -3.36 -12.83
N GLU A 164 5.54 -3.38 -12.94
CA GLU A 164 6.30 -4.64 -12.97
C GLU A 164 6.25 -5.34 -11.62
N THR A 165 6.47 -4.59 -10.54
CA THR A 165 6.37 -5.06 -9.15
C THR A 165 4.96 -5.53 -8.83
N PHE A 166 3.95 -4.75 -9.23
CA PHE A 166 2.55 -5.12 -9.10
C PHE A 166 2.24 -6.45 -9.80
N LEU A 167 2.61 -6.58 -11.08
CA LEU A 167 2.37 -7.80 -11.86
C LEU A 167 3.11 -9.00 -11.28
N TYR A 168 4.35 -8.83 -10.85
CA TYR A 168 5.12 -9.89 -10.20
C TYR A 168 4.44 -10.35 -8.91
N GLY A 169 3.96 -9.41 -8.08
CA GLY A 169 3.23 -9.70 -6.86
C GLY A 169 1.96 -10.49 -7.11
N ILE A 170 1.09 -9.99 -7.99
CA ILE A 170 -0.18 -10.63 -8.36
C ILE A 170 0.03 -12.03 -8.93
N ARG A 171 0.98 -12.19 -9.86
CA ARG A 171 1.28 -13.49 -10.49
C ARG A 171 1.80 -14.52 -9.52
N ASN A 172 2.42 -14.07 -8.41
CA ASN A 172 2.95 -14.97 -7.41
C ASN A 172 1.92 -15.50 -6.43
N LEU A 173 0.72 -14.90 -6.37
CA LEU A 173 -0.35 -15.38 -5.52
C LEU A 173 -0.80 -16.80 -5.90
N LYS A 174 -1.10 -17.60 -4.89
CA LYS A 174 -1.50 -19.00 -5.06
C LYS A 174 -2.80 -19.12 -5.86
N CYS A 175 -3.79 -18.31 -5.50
CA CYS A 175 -5.08 -18.25 -6.19
C CYS A 175 -4.94 -17.91 -7.68
N PHE A 176 -4.01 -17.01 -8.05
CA PHE A 176 -3.71 -16.69 -9.43
C PHE A 176 -3.22 -17.93 -10.21
N LYS A 177 -2.22 -18.63 -9.65
CA LYS A 177 -1.59 -19.80 -10.29
C LYS A 177 -2.54 -20.98 -10.39
N GLU A 178 -3.27 -21.28 -9.32
CA GLU A 178 -4.18 -22.44 -9.26
C GLU A 178 -5.36 -22.30 -10.23
N ASN A 179 -5.84 -21.07 -10.46
CA ASN A 179 -6.99 -20.80 -11.33
C ASN A 179 -6.59 -20.32 -12.73
N ASN A 180 -5.30 -20.22 -13.03
CA ASN A 180 -4.76 -19.74 -14.32
C ASN A 180 -5.40 -18.42 -14.78
N LEU A 181 -5.49 -17.43 -13.88
CA LEU A 181 -6.20 -16.19 -14.17
C LEU A 181 -5.51 -15.40 -15.31
N PRO A 182 -6.26 -14.94 -16.32
CA PRO A 182 -5.67 -14.19 -17.43
C PRO A 182 -5.31 -12.77 -17.00
N ILE A 183 -4.27 -12.18 -17.61
CA ILE A 183 -3.97 -10.75 -17.49
C ILE A 183 -3.77 -10.21 -18.90
N ASP A 184 -4.67 -9.34 -19.34
CA ASP A 184 -4.43 -8.46 -20.48
C ASP A 184 -3.60 -7.26 -20.00
N GLU A 185 -2.29 -7.34 -20.20
CA GLU A 185 -1.36 -6.26 -19.82
C GLU A 185 -1.59 -4.98 -20.61
N ALA A 186 -2.20 -5.03 -21.81
CA ALA A 186 -2.47 -3.84 -22.60
C ALA A 186 -3.55 -2.94 -21.98
N ALA A 187 -4.37 -3.51 -21.08
CA ALA A 187 -5.35 -2.77 -20.29
C ALA A 187 -4.73 -2.12 -19.04
N LEU A 188 -3.48 -2.42 -18.70
CA LEU A 188 -2.75 -1.87 -17.56
C LEU A 188 -1.82 -0.73 -18.00
N SER A 189 -1.45 0.15 -17.06
CA SER A 189 -0.62 1.33 -17.37
C SER A 189 0.36 1.63 -16.25
N THR A 190 1.57 2.05 -16.60
CA THR A 190 2.57 2.54 -15.62
C THR A 190 2.16 3.84 -14.93
N LEU A 191 1.10 4.51 -15.41
CA LEU A 191 0.55 5.72 -14.79
C LEU A 191 -0.52 5.42 -13.73
N ASN A 192 -1.01 4.19 -13.67
CA ASN A 192 -2.07 3.79 -12.75
C ASN A 192 -1.48 3.43 -11.38
N ASP A 193 -2.18 3.84 -10.32
CA ASP A 193 -1.89 3.40 -8.95
C ASP A 193 -2.41 1.98 -8.68
N ILE A 194 -2.02 1.39 -7.54
CA ILE A 194 -2.40 0.02 -7.15
C ILE A 194 -3.92 -0.20 -7.20
N PRO A 195 -4.79 0.69 -6.64
CA PRO A 195 -6.25 0.58 -6.80
C PRO A 195 -6.72 0.54 -8.25
N GLN A 196 -6.18 1.40 -9.12
CA GLN A 196 -6.54 1.42 -10.54
C GLN A 196 -6.13 0.12 -11.25
N GLN A 197 -4.94 -0.42 -10.97
CA GLN A 197 -4.54 -1.71 -11.54
C GLN A 197 -5.49 -2.84 -11.10
N CYS A 198 -5.79 -2.91 -9.80
CA CYS A 198 -6.74 -3.88 -9.24
C CYS A 198 -8.12 -3.78 -9.87
N PHE A 199 -8.60 -2.56 -10.13
CA PHE A 199 -9.88 -2.35 -10.80
C PHE A 199 -9.90 -2.97 -12.20
N TYR A 200 -8.86 -2.75 -13.01
CA TYR A 200 -8.78 -3.34 -14.34
C TYR A 200 -8.67 -4.86 -14.31
N LEU A 201 -7.94 -5.43 -13.35
CA LEU A 201 -7.93 -6.89 -13.14
C LEU A 201 -9.31 -7.41 -12.76
N ASN A 202 -10.04 -6.72 -11.89
CA ASN A 202 -11.41 -7.10 -11.51
C ASN A 202 -12.36 -7.12 -12.70
N GLU A 203 -12.29 -6.12 -13.58
CA GLU A 203 -13.12 -6.10 -14.80
C GLU A 203 -12.82 -7.29 -15.72
N GLN A 204 -11.55 -7.73 -15.79
CA GLN A 204 -11.16 -8.93 -16.54
C GLN A 204 -11.67 -10.22 -15.87
N TRP A 205 -11.57 -10.31 -14.54
CA TRP A 205 -11.85 -11.54 -13.78
C TRP A 205 -13.31 -11.72 -13.37
N LYS A 206 -14.12 -10.67 -13.46
CA LYS A 206 -15.53 -10.70 -13.07
C LYS A 206 -16.31 -11.82 -13.74
N SER A 207 -16.06 -12.03 -15.04
CA SER A 207 -16.75 -13.06 -15.84
C SER A 207 -16.40 -14.49 -15.44
N ILE A 208 -15.21 -14.70 -14.84
CA ILE A 208 -14.71 -16.00 -14.40
C ILE A 208 -14.83 -16.19 -12.88
N GLY A 209 -15.49 -15.26 -12.18
CA GLY A 209 -15.84 -15.45 -10.78
C GLY A 209 -14.74 -15.08 -9.78
N PHE A 210 -13.82 -14.17 -10.11
CA PHE A 210 -12.76 -13.75 -9.19
C PHE A 210 -12.61 -12.23 -9.11
N GLN A 211 -12.04 -11.75 -8.01
CA GLN A 211 -11.68 -10.36 -7.81
C GLN A 211 -10.50 -10.21 -6.83
N THR A 212 -9.76 -9.12 -6.96
CA THR A 212 -8.84 -8.60 -5.95
C THR A 212 -9.62 -7.94 -4.82
N VAL A 213 -9.12 -8.09 -3.60
CA VAL A 213 -9.66 -7.47 -2.39
C VAL A 213 -8.51 -6.90 -1.58
N PHE A 214 -8.74 -5.73 -0.97
CA PHE A 214 -7.80 -5.10 -0.05
C PHE A 214 -8.04 -5.56 1.38
N ILE A 215 -6.96 -5.74 2.12
CA ILE A 215 -6.99 -6.00 3.55
C ILE A 215 -6.51 -4.74 4.25
N ASP A 216 -7.40 -4.11 5.00
CA ASP A 216 -7.11 -2.85 5.66
C ASP A 216 -6.15 -3.07 6.83
N THR A 217 -5.11 -2.24 6.91
CA THR A 217 -4.15 -2.20 8.02
C THR A 217 -4.09 -0.83 8.71
N ASN A 218 -4.94 0.12 8.29
CA ASN A 218 -4.80 1.55 8.57
C ASN A 218 -3.43 2.14 8.15
N SER A 219 -2.75 1.52 7.20
CA SER A 219 -1.50 1.96 6.60
C SER A 219 -1.72 2.64 5.23
N ASP A 220 -0.69 3.26 4.69
CA ASP A 220 -0.64 3.72 3.29
C ASP A 220 -0.21 2.62 2.30
N GLU A 221 0.18 1.45 2.82
CA GLU A 221 0.44 0.24 2.03
C GLU A 221 -0.85 -0.50 1.64
N TYR A 222 -0.78 -1.24 0.53
CA TYR A 222 -1.88 -2.05 0.02
C TYR A 222 -1.60 -3.54 0.21
N TRP A 223 -2.33 -4.17 1.14
CA TRP A 223 -2.36 -5.63 1.24
C TRP A 223 -3.45 -6.18 0.34
N VAL A 224 -3.04 -6.91 -0.71
CA VAL A 224 -3.92 -7.37 -1.78
C VAL A 224 -3.98 -8.89 -1.79
N THR A 225 -5.18 -9.44 -1.93
CA THR A 225 -5.42 -10.86 -2.18
C THR A 225 -6.38 -11.06 -3.35
N ILE A 226 -6.51 -12.30 -3.83
CA ILE A 226 -7.47 -12.70 -4.85
C ILE A 226 -8.41 -13.74 -4.26
N VAL A 227 -9.70 -13.49 -4.36
CA VAL A 227 -10.75 -14.35 -3.80
C VAL A 227 -11.83 -14.61 -4.85
N PRO A 228 -12.54 -15.74 -4.74
CA PRO A 228 -13.74 -15.97 -5.53
C PRO A 228 -14.78 -14.86 -5.28
N LEU A 229 -15.53 -14.49 -6.31
CA LEU A 229 -16.69 -13.63 -6.19
C LEU A 229 -17.72 -14.36 -5.32
N SER A 230 -17.88 -13.86 -4.11
CA SER A 230 -18.83 -14.31 -3.12
C SER A 230 -19.68 -13.11 -2.72
N GLU A 231 -20.98 -13.31 -2.49
CA GLU A 231 -21.91 -12.26 -2.04
C GLU A 231 -21.57 -11.71 -0.63
N LYS A 232 -20.57 -12.27 0.06
CA LYS A 232 -20.28 -12.03 1.50
C LYS A 232 -19.01 -11.22 1.79
N ILE A 233 -18.44 -10.51 0.81
CA ILE A 233 -17.29 -9.61 1.04
C ILE A 233 -17.80 -8.20 1.29
#